data_AF-A0A3D2R2E5-F1
#
_entry.id   AF-A0A3D2R2E5-F1
#
_cell.length_a   1.000
_cell.length_b   1.000
_cell.length_c   1.000
_cell.angle_alpha   90.00
_cell.angle_beta   90.00
_cell.angle_gamma   90.00
#
_symmetry.space_group_name_H-M   'P 1'
#
loop_
_entity.id
_entity.type
_entity.pdbx_description
1 polymer ?
#
loop_
_entity_poly.entity_id
_entity_poly.type
_entity_poly.pdbx_seq_one_letter_code
_entity_poly.pdbx_strand_id
1 'polypeptide(L)' 'CECSTMARIDPQHLAWTLENILQNNPVNIIKVPLKESISAKLALDRMLEIS' A
#
# COMPACT_ATOMS: atom_id res chain seq x y z
N CYS A 1 10.82 -15.29 -14.66
CA CYS A 1 11.57 -14.27 -13.89
C CYS A 1 10.78 -14.00 -12.63
N GLU A 2 11.28 -14.41 -11.47
CA GLU A 2 10.61 -14.24 -10.18
C GLU A 2 11.11 -12.98 -9.47
N CYS A 3 10.19 -12.16 -8.97
CA CYS A 3 10.55 -11.01 -8.16
C CYS A 3 10.59 -11.44 -6.70
N SER A 4 11.79 -11.57 -6.13
CA SER A 4 12.00 -11.95 -4.73
C SER A 4 11.29 -11.03 -3.73
N THR A 5 11.05 -9.77 -4.10
CA THR A 5 10.27 -8.85 -3.25
C THR A 5 8.78 -9.15 -3.28
N MET A 6 8.22 -9.54 -4.43
CA MET A 6 6.81 -9.92 -4.53
C MET A 6 6.52 -11.22 -3.76
N ALA A 7 7.50 -12.13 -3.70
CA ALA A 7 7.39 -13.37 -2.94
C ALA A 7 7.27 -13.15 -1.41
N ARG A 8 7.54 -11.95 -0.90
CA ARG A 8 7.32 -11.59 0.52
C ARG A 8 5.85 -11.33 0.87
N ILE A 9 4.97 -11.22 -0.13
CA ILE A 9 3.53 -11.08 0.06
C ILE A 9 2.92 -12.47 -0.06
N ASP A 10 2.99 -13.25 1.01
CA ASP A 10 2.43 -14.60 1.04
C ASP A 10 1.03 -14.66 1.66
N PRO A 11 0.29 -15.77 1.45
CA PRO A 11 -1.06 -15.92 1.97
C PRO A 11 -1.14 -15.85 3.50
N GLN A 12 -0.11 -16.28 4.24
CA GLN A 12 -0.14 -16.25 5.70
C GLN A 12 -0.07 -14.81 6.22
N HIS A 13 0.83 -13.99 5.70
CA HIS A 13 0.93 -12.56 6.09
C HIS A 13 -0.32 -11.77 5.67
N LEU A 14 -0.92 -12.11 4.53
CA LEU A 14 -2.20 -11.52 4.12
C LEU A 14 -3.32 -11.88 5.09
N ALA A 15 -3.48 -13.16 5.43
CA ALA A 15 -4.49 -13.62 6.38
C ALA A 15 -4.36 -12.92 7.74
N TRP A 16 -3.13 -12.86 8.28
CA TRP A 16 -2.84 -12.16 9.52
C TRP A 16 -3.19 -10.67 9.47
N THR A 17 -2.90 -9.99 8.36
CA THR A 17 -3.25 -8.57 8.19
C THR A 17 -4.76 -8.36 8.22
N LEU A 18 -5.54 -9.26 7.59
CA LEU A 18 -7.00 -9.19 7.57
C LEU A 18 -7.61 -9.48 8.95
N GLU A 19 -7.09 -10.47 9.68
CA GLU A 19 -7.52 -10.75 11.06
C GLU A 19 -7.33 -9.55 11.98
N ASN A 20 -6.18 -8.88 11.87
CA ASN A 20 -5.88 -7.65 12.63
C ASN A 20 -6.85 -6.51 12.30
N ILE A 21 -7.23 -6.36 11.02
CA ILE A 21 -8.25 -5.39 10.61
C ILE A 21 -9.61 -5.72 11.24
N LEU A 22 -10.03 -6.99 11.25
CA LEU A 22 -11.27 -7.44 11.89
C LEU A 22 -11.26 -7.21 13.40
N GLN A 23 -10.09 -7.32 14.04
CA GLN A 23 -9.90 -7.06 15.47
C GLN A 23 -9.77 -5.56 15.82
N ASN A 24 -10.00 -4.65 14.86
CA ASN A 24 -9.79 -3.20 15.02
C ASN A 24 -8.35 -2.80 15.39
N ASN A 25 -7.36 -3.63 15.10
CA ASN A 25 -5.94 -3.36 15.32
C ASN A 25 -5.18 -3.37 13.99
N PRO A 26 -5.39 -2.40 13.08
CA PRO A 26 -4.79 -2.44 11.77
C PRO A 26 -3.26 -2.27 11.85
N VAL A 27 -2.55 -3.25 11.30
CA VAL A 27 -1.09 -3.33 11.25
C VAL A 27 -0.55 -2.77 9.94
N ASN A 28 0.70 -2.30 9.95
CA ASN A 28 1.41 -1.82 8.74
C ASN A 28 0.68 -0.71 7.97
N ILE A 29 0.01 0.21 8.68
CA ILE A 29 -0.64 1.38 8.06
C ILE A 29 0.41 2.26 7.38
N ILE A 30 0.32 2.32 6.06
CA ILE A 30 1.17 3.18 5.23
C ILE A 30 0.76 4.63 5.47
N LYS A 31 1.67 5.44 5.99
CA LYS A 31 1.51 6.88 6.14
C LYS A 31 2.59 7.57 5.34
N VAL A 32 2.17 8.46 4.46
CA VAL A 32 3.07 9.32 3.69
C VAL A 32 3.02 10.70 4.32
N PRO A 33 4.17 11.38 4.54
CA PRO A 33 4.13 12.72 5.08
C PRO A 33 3.46 13.71 4.10
N LEU A 34 2.85 14.76 4.66
CA LEU A 34 1.91 15.61 3.92
C LEU A 34 2.54 16.26 2.69
N LYS A 35 3.77 16.75 2.84
CA LYS A 35 4.49 17.47 1.78
C LYS A 35 4.71 16.59 0.54
N GLU A 36 5.12 15.34 0.76
CA GLU A 36 5.37 14.35 -0.29
C GLU A 36 4.07 13.91 -0.94
N SER A 37 3.02 13.68 -0.13
CA SER A 37 1.72 13.22 -0.61
C SER A 37 1.06 14.20 -1.59
N ILE A 38 1.21 15.52 -1.36
CA ILE A 38 0.62 16.57 -2.21
C ILE A 38 1.22 16.50 -3.62
N SER A 39 2.54 16.51 -3.72
CA SER A 39 3.24 16.49 -5.00
C SER A 39 3.04 15.17 -5.75
N ALA A 40 3.12 14.03 -5.04
CA ALA A 40 2.91 12.71 -5.64
C ALA A 40 1.49 12.55 -6.18
N LYS A 41 0.48 13.00 -5.41
CA LYS A 41 -0.92 12.95 -5.84
C LYS A 41 -1.16 13.79 -7.09
N LEU A 42 -0.67 15.04 -7.14
CA LEU A 42 -0.82 15.90 -8.32
C LEU A 42 -0.23 15.26 -9.59
N ALA A 43 0.93 14.60 -9.48
CA ALA A 43 1.54 13.91 -10.59
C ALA A 43 0.71 12.70 -11.06
N LEU A 44 0.17 11.92 -10.13
CA LEU A 44 -0.70 10.77 -10.42
C LEU A 44 -2.03 11.22 -11.05
N ASP A 45 -2.66 12.27 -10.52
CA ASP A 45 -3.91 12.82 -11.03
C ASP A 45 -3.74 13.24 -12.50
N ARG A 46 -2.66 13.97 -12.82
CA ARG A 46 -2.33 14.36 -14.21
C ARG A 46 -2.09 13.16 -15.14
N MET A 47 -1.46 12.10 -14.64
CA MET A 47 -1.21 10.88 -15.42
C MET A 47 -2.53 10.16 -15.77
N LEU A 48 -3.45 10.09 -14.80
CA LEU A 48 -4.75 9.44 -14.98
C LEU A 48 -5.72 10.27 -15.84
N GLU A 49 -5.64 11.60 -15.81
CA GLU A 49 -6.47 12.47 -16.66
C GLU A 49 -6.19 12.32 -18.16
N ILE A 50 -4.96 11.93 -18.52
CA ILE A 50 -4.53 11.80 -19.93
C ILE A 50 -4.54 10.35 -20.45
N SER A 51 -4.80 9.37 -19.59
CA SER A 51 -4.82 7.93 -19.95
C SER A 51 -6.22 7.48 -20.32
#